data_AF-A0A3M0JFN9-F1
#
_entry.id   AF-A0A3M0JFN9-F1
#
_cell.length_a   1.000
_cell.length_b   1.000
_cell.length_c   1.000
_cell.angle_alpha   90.00
_cell.angle_beta   90.00
_cell.angle_gamma   90.00
#
_symmetry.space_group_name_H-M   'P 1'
#
loop_
_entity.id
_entity.type
_entity.pdbx_description
1 polymer ?
#
loop_
_entity_poly.entity_id
_entity_poly.type
_entity_poly.pdbx_seq_one_letter_code
_entity_poly.pdbx_strand_id
1 'polypeptide(L)'
;MQAQVSAVGKELREEMKEMREKMRRNSSHVAPVRVTDPRVRAQHPPARERGYTPRADLWFFLRTHGEDMGRWDGKPTSALAARGWKHSPTICNGLIQAALEKGEAPEHLQYINDIIAWGNTAMEVFEKGEKIIQILLEAGFAIKQSKVKGPAWEIQFLGVKWQDGQCQIPTEVINKITAMSPPTSNKETQAFLGAIGFWRMHIPEYSQIVSPLYLVTLKKNDFHWGPEQQQAFAQIKQDITHAVALGPVKTGPEVKNMLYSAAGNNGLSWSLWQKVPVGPTTGILELKLQRVRSQIYSNR
;
A
#
# COMPACT_ATOMS: atom_id res chain seq x y z
N MET A 1 30.31 7.58 12.25
CA MET A 1 28.88 7.19 12.13
C MET A 1 27.95 8.04 13.01
N GLN A 2 28.18 8.14 14.33
CA GLN A 2 27.30 8.91 15.24
C GLN A 2 27.26 10.42 14.94
N ALA A 3 28.40 11.00 14.51
CA ALA A 3 28.46 12.39 14.03
C ALA A 3 27.73 12.62 12.69
N GLN A 4 27.70 11.63 11.79
CA GLN A 4 26.98 11.72 10.51
C GLN A 4 25.48 11.59 10.69
N VAL A 5 24.99 10.69 11.55
CA VAL A 5 23.57 10.61 11.91
C VAL A 5 23.10 11.88 12.62
N SER A 6 23.94 12.46 13.49
CA SER A 6 23.67 13.74 14.16
C SER A 6 23.63 14.93 13.18
N ALA A 7 24.56 14.99 12.21
CA ALA A 7 24.59 16.04 11.20
C ALA A 7 23.40 15.97 10.24
N VAL A 8 23.08 14.77 9.72
CA VAL A 8 21.92 14.53 8.86
C VAL A 8 20.62 14.85 9.59
N GLY A 9 20.52 14.51 10.88
CA GLY A 9 19.38 14.90 11.71
C GLY A 9 19.26 16.41 11.92
N LYS A 10 20.37 17.16 11.99
CA LYS A 10 20.34 18.63 12.09
C LYS A 10 19.90 19.28 10.78
N GLU A 11 20.41 18.81 9.66
CA GLU A 11 20.06 19.32 8.32
C GLU A 11 18.59 19.11 7.99
N LEU A 12 18.07 17.90 8.25
CA LEU A 12 16.64 17.60 8.16
C LEU A 12 15.78 18.52 9.05
N ARG A 13 16.24 18.81 10.28
CA ARG A 13 15.52 19.72 11.19
C ARG A 13 15.45 21.16 10.66
N GLU A 14 16.52 21.68 10.07
CA GLU A 14 16.52 23.04 9.51
C GLU A 14 15.66 23.15 8.25
N GLU A 15 15.66 22.15 7.36
CA GLU A 15 14.74 22.14 6.21
C GLU A 15 13.28 21.97 6.63
N MET A 16 13.00 21.14 7.65
CA MET A 16 11.66 21.06 8.22
C MET A 16 11.24 22.44 8.75
N LYS A 17 12.13 23.17 9.43
CA LYS A 17 11.86 24.53 9.89
C LYS A 17 11.60 25.51 8.72
N GLU A 18 12.37 25.41 7.63
CA GLU A 18 12.14 26.22 6.42
C GLU A 18 10.82 25.88 5.73
N MET A 19 10.51 24.58 5.60
CA MET A 19 9.26 24.07 5.05
C MET A 19 8.07 24.55 5.88
N ARG A 20 8.19 24.53 7.22
CA ARG A 20 7.19 25.07 8.15
C ARG A 20 6.94 26.55 7.92
N GLU A 21 8.01 27.35 7.80
CA GLU A 21 7.89 28.80 7.52
C GLU A 21 7.30 29.08 6.13
N LYS A 22 7.62 28.27 5.12
CA LYS A 22 7.00 28.37 3.80
C LYS A 22 5.51 28.06 3.86
N MET A 23 5.09 27.05 4.62
CA MET A 23 3.68 26.73 4.83
C MET A 23 2.94 27.83 5.59
N ARG A 24 3.55 28.39 6.64
CA ARG A 24 2.96 29.49 7.41
C ARG A 24 2.71 30.74 6.54
N ARG A 25 3.62 31.02 5.60
CA ARG A 25 3.49 32.12 4.62
C ARG A 25 2.42 31.87 3.56
N ASN A 26 2.15 30.61 3.22
CA ASN A 26 1.24 30.22 2.13
C ASN A 26 -0.19 29.85 2.58
N SER A 27 -0.56 30.14 3.83
CA SER A 27 -1.82 29.73 4.47
C SER A 27 -3.12 30.30 3.86
N SER A 28 -3.09 30.83 2.63
CA SER A 28 -4.25 31.37 1.91
C SER A 28 -4.74 30.51 0.73
N HIS A 29 -4.09 29.39 0.39
CA HIS A 29 -4.35 28.68 -0.89
C HIS A 29 -4.64 27.17 -0.81
N VAL A 30 -4.87 26.59 0.38
CA VAL A 30 -5.22 25.16 0.49
C VAL A 30 -6.59 25.03 1.14
N ALA A 31 -7.59 24.67 0.33
CA ALA A 31 -8.94 24.40 0.81
C ALA A 31 -8.96 23.10 1.67
N PRO A 32 -9.72 23.07 2.77
CA PRO A 32 -9.76 21.93 3.69
C PRO A 32 -10.50 20.73 3.08
N VAL A 33 -9.96 19.53 3.30
CA VAL A 33 -10.65 18.25 3.05
C VAL A 33 -11.27 17.76 4.35
N ARG A 34 -12.54 17.35 4.30
CA ARG A 34 -13.21 16.67 5.41
C ARG A 34 -13.01 15.17 5.28
N VAL A 35 -12.08 14.60 6.04
CA VAL A 35 -12.04 13.15 6.29
C VAL A 35 -12.80 12.87 7.59
N THR A 36 -13.85 12.05 7.51
CA THR A 36 -14.57 11.54 8.68
C THR A 36 -13.89 10.26 9.14
N ASP A 37 -13.35 10.31 10.35
CA ASP A 37 -12.48 9.32 10.96
C ASP A 37 -13.22 8.03 11.36
N PRO A 38 -12.84 6.85 10.85
CA PRO A 38 -13.18 5.58 11.45
C PRO A 38 -12.13 5.21 12.51
N ARG A 39 -12.52 5.26 13.80
CA ARG A 39 -11.70 4.79 14.93
C ARG A 39 -11.18 3.37 14.67
N VAL A 40 -9.93 3.26 14.22
CA VAL A 40 -9.22 1.97 14.16
C VAL A 40 -8.72 1.68 15.56
N ARG A 41 -9.43 0.81 16.27
CA ARG A 41 -8.98 0.28 17.56
C ARG A 41 -7.79 -0.64 17.30
N ALA A 42 -6.57 -0.11 17.46
CA ALA A 42 -5.35 -0.91 17.50
C ALA A 42 -5.51 -1.99 18.58
N GLN A 43 -5.48 -3.26 18.19
CA GLN A 43 -5.49 -4.37 19.14
C GLN A 43 -4.06 -4.53 19.69
N HIS A 44 -3.88 -4.25 20.98
CA HIS A 44 -2.62 -4.34 21.71
C HIS A 44 -2.30 -5.77 22.15
N PRO A 45 -1.05 -6.24 22.01
CA PRO A 45 -0.44 -7.20 22.93
C PRO A 45 0.20 -6.48 24.13
N PRO A 46 0.30 -7.11 25.31
CA PRO A 46 0.73 -6.45 26.53
C PRO A 46 2.22 -6.05 26.46
N ALA A 47 2.47 -4.78 26.75
CA ALA A 47 3.79 -4.20 26.90
C ALA A 47 4.59 -4.94 27.99
N ARG A 48 5.82 -5.34 27.67
CA ARG A 48 6.86 -5.53 28.69
C ARG A 48 7.83 -4.37 28.60
N GLU A 49 7.80 -3.58 29.66
CA GLU A 49 8.69 -2.47 29.93
C GLU A 49 10.16 -2.92 29.85
N ARG A 50 10.93 -2.25 28.99
CA ARG A 50 12.23 -1.66 29.34
C ARG A 50 12.70 -0.78 28.18
N GLY A 51 13.01 0.47 28.51
CA GLY A 51 13.60 1.43 27.60
C GLY A 51 14.97 0.95 27.09
N TYR A 52 15.35 1.48 25.91
CA TYR A 52 16.47 1.07 25.07
C TYR A 52 16.28 -0.27 24.34
N THR A 53 16.57 -0.31 23.03
CA THR A 53 16.71 -1.56 22.26
C THR A 53 18.21 -1.71 21.95
N PRO A 54 19.01 -2.27 22.87
CA PRO A 54 20.42 -2.49 22.61
C PRO A 54 20.57 -3.61 21.58
N ARG A 55 21.74 -3.68 20.95
CA ARG A 55 22.22 -4.77 20.06
C ARG A 55 21.91 -6.20 20.57
N ALA A 56 21.62 -6.36 21.86
CA ALA A 56 21.18 -7.59 22.51
C ALA A 56 19.74 -8.02 22.16
N ASP A 57 18.77 -7.11 22.02
CA ASP A 57 17.37 -7.49 21.77
C ASP A 57 17.16 -7.98 20.34
N LEU A 58 17.87 -7.37 19.38
CA LEU A 58 17.93 -7.87 18.00
C LEU A 58 18.61 -9.26 17.96
N TRP A 59 19.63 -9.47 18.79
CA TRP A 59 20.30 -10.77 18.92
C TRP A 59 19.36 -11.84 19.51
N PHE A 60 18.59 -11.51 20.55
CA PHE A 60 17.59 -12.42 21.13
C PHE A 60 16.43 -12.70 20.15
N PHE A 61 15.95 -11.69 19.43
CA PHE A 61 14.86 -11.83 18.45
C PHE A 61 15.24 -12.72 17.26
N LEU A 62 16.45 -12.57 16.72
CA LEU A 62 16.95 -13.40 15.62
C LEU A 62 17.17 -14.86 16.07
N ARG A 63 17.68 -15.06 17.31
CA ARG A 63 17.87 -16.39 17.89
C ARG A 63 16.55 -17.13 18.15
N THR A 64 15.52 -16.43 18.65
CA THR A 64 14.20 -17.04 18.94
C THR A 64 13.41 -17.43 17.69
N HIS A 65 13.78 -16.88 16.52
CA HIS A 65 13.18 -17.23 15.23
C HIS A 65 14.01 -18.23 14.40
N GLY A 66 14.99 -18.90 15.03
CA GLY A 66 15.68 -20.06 14.46
C GLY A 66 16.92 -19.76 13.63
N GLU A 67 17.50 -18.57 13.72
CA GLU A 67 18.67 -18.17 12.93
C GLU A 67 20.00 -18.62 13.56
N ASP A 68 20.93 -19.10 12.72
CA ASP A 68 22.28 -19.50 13.11
C ASP A 68 23.21 -18.28 13.29
N MET A 69 23.37 -17.88 14.54
CA MET A 69 24.15 -16.70 14.95
C MET A 69 25.67 -16.89 14.80
N GLY A 70 26.16 -18.08 14.48
CA GLY A 70 27.58 -18.36 14.28
C GLY A 70 28.19 -17.72 13.02
N ARG A 71 27.35 -17.23 12.09
CA ARG A 71 27.79 -16.59 10.83
C ARG A 71 27.60 -15.06 10.79
N TRP A 72 27.19 -14.44 11.89
CA TRP A 72 26.84 -13.01 11.89
C TRP A 72 28.08 -12.10 11.96
N ASP A 73 28.25 -11.20 11.00
CA ASP A 73 29.43 -10.33 10.84
C ASP A 73 29.30 -8.95 11.52
N GLY A 74 28.22 -8.72 12.27
CA GLY A 74 27.99 -7.47 13.01
C GLY A 74 27.57 -6.27 12.17
N LYS A 75 27.18 -6.46 10.91
CA LYS A 75 26.78 -5.36 10.01
C LYS A 75 25.35 -4.86 10.22
N PRO A 76 25.07 -3.57 9.92
CA PRO A 76 23.73 -2.98 10.06
C PRO A 76 22.71 -3.58 9.08
N THR A 77 21.43 -3.52 9.42
CA THR A 77 20.32 -4.14 8.67
C THR A 77 20.22 -3.67 7.22
N SER A 78 20.64 -2.43 6.91
CA SER A 78 20.73 -1.90 5.54
C SER A 78 21.73 -2.68 4.66
N ALA A 79 22.82 -3.20 5.24
CA ALA A 79 23.79 -4.03 4.54
C ALA A 79 23.28 -5.47 4.33
N LEU A 80 22.40 -5.97 5.20
CA LEU A 80 21.71 -7.25 5.02
C LEU A 80 20.65 -7.15 3.91
N ALA A 81 19.90 -6.05 3.86
CA ALA A 81 18.95 -5.76 2.79
C ALA A 81 19.64 -5.69 1.42
N ALA A 82 20.79 -5.01 1.33
CA ALA A 82 21.58 -4.92 0.12
C ALA A 82 22.18 -6.26 -0.35
N ARG A 83 22.33 -7.24 0.56
CA ARG A 83 22.84 -8.58 0.27
C ARG A 83 21.75 -9.56 -0.19
N GLY A 84 20.52 -9.11 -0.41
CA GLY A 84 19.43 -9.97 -0.88
C GLY A 84 18.98 -11.00 0.16
N TRP A 85 19.16 -10.69 1.45
CA TRP A 85 18.64 -11.54 2.52
C TRP A 85 17.12 -11.58 2.48
N LYS A 86 16.56 -12.77 2.22
CA LYS A 86 15.11 -12.97 1.99
C LYS A 86 14.23 -12.43 3.13
N HIS A 87 14.72 -12.48 4.37
CA HIS A 87 13.99 -12.02 5.56
C HIS A 87 14.28 -10.56 5.92
N SER A 88 15.23 -9.89 5.26
CA SER A 88 15.61 -8.52 5.60
C SER A 88 14.44 -7.53 5.54
N PRO A 89 13.53 -7.57 4.55
CA PRO A 89 12.39 -6.66 4.53
C PRO A 89 11.46 -6.85 5.72
N THR A 90 11.19 -8.11 6.09
CA THR A 90 10.33 -8.45 7.25
C THR A 90 10.95 -7.99 8.56
N ILE A 91 12.27 -8.19 8.74
CA ILE A 91 12.99 -7.73 9.93
C ILE A 91 12.99 -6.20 10.01
N CYS A 92 13.30 -5.50 8.91
CA CYS A 92 13.25 -4.05 8.85
C CYS A 92 11.85 -3.52 9.18
N ASN A 93 10.80 -4.15 8.63
CA ASN A 93 9.42 -3.78 8.91
C ASN A 93 9.13 -3.85 10.42
N GLY A 94 9.47 -4.97 11.06
CA GLY A 94 9.24 -5.16 12.49
C GLY A 94 10.00 -4.17 13.37
N LEU A 95 11.25 -3.84 13.03
CA LEU A 95 12.06 -2.89 13.80
C LEU A 95 11.51 -1.46 13.71
N ILE A 96 11.12 -1.02 12.51
CA ILE A 96 10.53 0.31 12.32
C ILE A 96 9.18 0.38 13.04
N GLN A 97 8.36 -0.67 12.92
CA GLN A 97 7.06 -0.74 13.59
C GLN A 97 7.21 -0.64 15.12
N ALA A 98 8.13 -1.41 15.71
CA ALA A 98 8.39 -1.37 17.15
C ALA A 98 8.86 0.02 17.63
N ALA A 99 9.66 0.73 16.82
CA ALA A 99 10.09 2.09 17.14
C ALA A 99 8.93 3.09 17.10
N LEU A 100 8.09 3.01 16.06
CA LEU A 100 6.91 3.86 15.91
C LEU A 100 5.88 3.61 17.02
N GLU A 101 5.65 2.36 17.39
CA GLU A 101 4.77 1.99 18.50
C GLU A 101 5.30 2.53 19.84
N LYS A 102 6.59 2.30 20.13
CA LYS A 102 7.22 2.77 21.37
C LYS A 102 7.27 4.30 21.48
N GLY A 103 7.41 4.99 20.34
CA GLY A 103 7.40 6.46 20.28
C GLY A 103 5.99 7.07 20.25
N GLU A 104 4.93 6.26 20.34
CA GLU A 104 3.54 6.70 20.21
C GLU A 104 3.34 7.55 18.95
N ALA A 105 3.81 7.01 17.83
CA ALA A 105 3.71 7.65 16.53
C ALA A 105 2.24 7.98 16.22
N PRO A 106 1.97 9.17 15.64
CA PRO A 106 0.64 9.52 15.19
C PRO A 106 0.17 8.58 14.07
N GLU A 107 -1.09 8.70 13.66
CA GLU A 107 -1.68 7.92 12.56
C GLU A 107 -0.78 7.91 11.32
N HIS A 108 -0.40 6.70 10.91
CA HIS A 108 0.44 6.46 9.75
C HIS A 108 0.17 5.06 9.18
N LEU A 109 0.64 4.85 7.95
CA LEU A 109 0.72 3.54 7.32
C LEU A 109 2.18 3.28 6.99
N GLN A 110 2.70 2.16 7.51
CA GLN A 110 4.04 1.69 7.24
C GLN A 110 3.97 0.45 6.34
N TYR A 111 4.81 0.40 5.33
CA TYR A 111 5.10 -0.80 4.57
C TYR A 111 6.60 -0.94 4.37
N ILE A 112 7.20 -1.90 5.06
CA ILE A 112 8.65 -2.12 5.09
C ILE A 112 9.36 -0.83 5.54
N ASN A 113 9.91 -0.06 4.60
CA ASN A 113 10.68 1.15 4.83
C ASN A 113 9.96 2.43 4.36
N ASP A 114 8.79 2.31 3.74
CA ASP A 114 8.00 3.44 3.27
C ASP A 114 6.90 3.75 4.28
N ILE A 115 6.78 5.03 4.67
CA ILE A 115 5.81 5.51 5.65
C ILE A 115 5.04 6.68 5.04
N ILE A 116 3.72 6.68 5.24
CA ILE A 116 2.84 7.79 4.87
C ILE A 116 1.98 8.18 6.08
N ALA A 117 1.76 9.49 6.25
CA ALA A 117 0.84 10.06 7.22
C ALA A 117 -0.17 10.94 6.49
N TRP A 118 -1.34 11.15 7.10
CA TRP A 118 -2.45 11.92 6.54
C TRP A 118 -3.15 12.76 7.61
N GLY A 119 -3.97 13.71 7.17
CA GLY A 119 -4.64 14.69 8.01
C GLY A 119 -5.52 15.61 7.18
N ASN A 120 -6.33 16.44 7.86
CA ASN A 120 -7.28 17.35 7.21
C ASN A 120 -6.63 18.67 6.77
N THR A 121 -5.47 19.00 7.33
CA THR A 121 -4.70 20.21 6.99
C THR A 121 -3.24 19.87 6.70
N ALA A 122 -2.61 20.67 5.83
CA ALA A 122 -1.18 20.53 5.55
C ALA A 122 -0.33 20.65 6.83
N MET A 123 -0.71 21.54 7.75
CA MET A 123 0.00 21.74 9.02
C MET A 123 -0.09 20.49 9.92
N GLU A 124 -1.26 19.88 10.03
CA GLU A 124 -1.44 18.65 10.80
C GLU A 124 -0.56 17.52 10.24
N VAL A 125 -0.57 17.32 8.91
CA VAL A 125 0.26 16.30 8.25
C VAL A 125 1.75 16.58 8.48
N PHE A 126 2.14 17.85 8.42
CA PHE A 126 3.51 18.27 8.67
C PHE A 126 3.96 17.92 10.09
N GLU A 127 3.15 18.28 11.10
CA GLU A 127 3.43 17.99 12.52
C GLU A 127 3.47 16.48 12.79
N LYS A 128 2.55 15.71 12.19
CA LYS A 128 2.58 14.24 12.24
C LYS A 128 3.88 13.69 11.65
N GLY A 129 4.28 14.17 10.47
CA GLY A 129 5.51 13.78 9.80
C GLY A 129 6.78 14.11 10.60
N GLU A 130 6.84 15.31 11.19
CA GLU A 130 7.94 15.73 12.07
C GLU A 130 8.07 14.83 13.29
N LYS A 131 6.94 14.50 13.95
CA LYS A 131 6.93 13.57 15.09
C LYS A 131 7.42 12.17 14.71
N ILE A 132 6.98 11.63 13.56
CA ILE A 132 7.44 10.33 13.05
C ILE A 132 8.95 10.34 12.78
N ILE A 133 9.45 11.39 12.11
CA ILE A 133 10.88 11.56 11.82
C ILE A 133 11.67 11.59 13.12
N GLN A 134 11.22 12.34 14.12
CA GLN A 134 11.90 12.45 15.41
C GLN A 134 11.98 11.09 16.13
N ILE A 135 10.88 10.34 16.19
CA ILE A 135 10.84 8.98 16.78
C ILE A 135 11.86 8.06 16.10
N LEU A 136 11.90 8.06 14.77
CA LEU A 136 12.81 7.22 13.99
C LEU A 136 14.28 7.61 14.22
N LEU A 137 14.59 8.91 14.28
CA LEU A 137 15.93 9.40 14.56
C LEU A 137 16.38 9.04 15.98
N GLU A 138 15.51 9.16 16.97
CA GLU A 138 15.78 8.77 18.36
C GLU A 138 15.99 7.26 18.50
N ALA A 139 15.27 6.46 17.71
CA ALA A 139 15.46 5.02 17.62
C ALA A 139 16.72 4.60 16.81
N GLY A 140 17.46 5.57 16.25
CA GLY A 140 18.73 5.34 15.55
C GLY A 140 18.61 5.01 14.06
N PHE A 141 17.42 5.20 13.45
CA PHE A 141 17.26 5.06 12.01
C PHE A 141 17.86 6.25 11.26
N ALA A 142 18.45 5.97 10.10
CA ALA A 142 18.86 7.01 9.17
C ALA A 142 17.74 7.28 8.16
N ILE A 143 17.42 8.55 7.95
CA ILE A 143 16.39 8.98 6.99
C ILE A 143 17.07 9.68 5.82
N LYS A 144 16.75 9.25 4.61
CA LYS A 144 17.24 9.91 3.40
C LYS A 144 16.39 11.14 3.11
N GLN A 145 16.94 12.31 3.41
CA GLN A 145 16.29 13.61 3.23
C GLN A 145 15.68 13.80 1.84
N SER A 146 16.42 13.47 0.77
CA SER A 146 15.93 13.59 -0.61
C SER A 146 14.70 12.73 -0.95
N LYS A 147 14.27 11.84 -0.03
CA LYS A 147 13.07 11.01 -0.18
C LYS A 147 11.92 11.45 0.73
N VAL A 148 12.17 12.37 1.66
CA VAL A 148 11.12 12.95 2.51
C VAL A 148 10.31 13.92 1.64
N LYS A 149 8.99 13.72 1.62
CA LYS A 149 8.06 14.61 0.93
C LYS A 149 7.23 15.34 1.98
N GLY A 150 7.10 16.64 1.84
CA GLY A 150 6.19 17.44 2.65
C GLY A 150 4.73 17.13 2.33
N PRO A 151 3.79 17.69 3.11
CA PRO A 151 2.36 17.57 2.82
C PRO A 151 2.03 18.01 1.40
N ALA A 152 1.24 17.19 0.73
CA ALA A 152 0.82 17.41 -0.65
C ALA A 152 -0.63 16.95 -0.84
N TRP A 153 -1.33 17.60 -1.76
CA TRP A 153 -2.67 17.19 -2.19
C TRP A 153 -2.67 15.80 -2.87
N GLU A 154 -1.58 15.51 -3.57
CA GLU A 154 -1.35 14.29 -4.32
C GLU A 154 0.00 13.69 -3.95
N ILE A 155 0.04 12.39 -3.67
CA ILE A 155 1.27 11.67 -3.38
C ILE A 155 1.22 10.26 -3.96
N GLN A 156 2.35 9.80 -4.51
CA GLN A 156 2.52 8.40 -4.87
C GLN A 156 3.13 7.64 -3.69
N PHE A 157 2.46 6.56 -3.25
CA PHE A 157 2.89 5.68 -2.18
C PHE A 157 2.65 4.22 -2.59
N LEU A 158 3.68 3.37 -2.49
CA LEU A 158 3.66 1.97 -2.95
C LEU A 158 3.23 1.78 -4.42
N GLY A 159 3.57 2.75 -5.27
CA GLY A 159 3.18 2.74 -6.68
C GLY A 159 1.72 3.11 -6.94
N VAL A 160 0.93 3.43 -5.90
CA VAL A 160 -0.46 3.89 -5.99
C VAL A 160 -0.50 5.41 -5.87
N LYS A 161 -1.35 6.05 -6.67
CA LYS A 161 -1.60 7.49 -6.56
C LYS A 161 -2.65 7.73 -5.48
N TRP A 162 -2.32 8.55 -4.48
CA TRP A 162 -3.25 8.98 -3.43
C TRP A 162 -3.59 10.45 -3.63
N GLN A 163 -4.88 10.75 -3.70
CA GLN A 163 -5.38 12.09 -3.90
C GLN A 163 -6.74 12.22 -3.19
N ASP A 164 -6.89 13.25 -2.34
CA ASP A 164 -8.15 13.50 -1.60
C ASP A 164 -8.65 12.28 -0.81
N GLY A 165 -7.72 11.54 -0.19
CA GLY A 165 -8.01 10.29 0.52
C GLY A 165 -8.36 9.11 -0.38
N GLN A 166 -8.43 9.27 -1.71
CA GLN A 166 -8.72 8.21 -2.65
C GLN A 166 -7.47 7.61 -3.28
N CYS A 167 -7.47 6.28 -3.44
CA CYS A 167 -6.52 5.52 -4.24
C CYS A 167 -6.91 5.55 -5.72
N GLN A 168 -5.94 5.83 -6.58
CA GLN A 168 -6.08 5.84 -8.03
C GLN A 168 -4.90 5.13 -8.69
N ILE A 169 -5.13 4.63 -9.91
CA ILE A 169 -4.05 4.13 -10.78
C ILE A 169 -3.26 5.34 -11.29
N PRO A 170 -1.93 5.40 -11.17
CA PRO A 170 -1.15 6.47 -11.76
C PRO A 170 -1.34 6.57 -13.28
N THR A 171 -1.45 7.78 -13.82
CA THR A 171 -1.65 8.02 -15.26
C THR A 171 -0.58 7.36 -16.14
N GLU A 172 0.65 7.34 -15.67
CA GLU A 172 1.77 6.67 -16.34
C GLU A 172 1.62 5.14 -16.40
N VAL A 173 0.94 4.53 -15.45
CA VAL A 173 0.59 3.10 -15.48
C VAL A 173 -0.57 2.85 -16.45
N ILE A 174 -1.60 3.71 -16.43
CA ILE A 174 -2.71 3.67 -17.40
C ILE A 174 -2.16 3.74 -18.82
N ASN A 175 -1.31 4.73 -19.11
CA ASN A 175 -0.71 4.94 -20.43
C ASN A 175 0.13 3.75 -20.90
N LYS A 176 0.88 3.12 -19.99
CA LYS A 176 1.67 1.91 -20.31
C LYS A 176 0.77 0.75 -20.71
N ILE A 177 -0.32 0.52 -19.96
CA ILE A 177 -1.26 -0.59 -20.22
C ILE A 177 -2.06 -0.33 -21.51
N THR A 178 -2.51 0.90 -21.74
CA THR A 178 -3.21 1.28 -22.99
C THR A 178 -2.31 1.23 -24.22
N ALA A 179 -0.99 1.36 -24.06
CA ALA A 179 -0.02 1.21 -25.15
C ALA A 179 0.37 -0.25 -25.46
N MET A 180 0.02 -1.23 -24.62
CA MET A 180 0.39 -2.63 -24.87
C MET A 180 -0.27 -3.18 -26.13
N SER A 181 0.50 -3.96 -26.89
CA SER A 181 -0.02 -4.74 -28.02
C SER A 181 -0.72 -6.02 -27.54
N PRO A 182 -1.64 -6.60 -28.34
CA PRO A 182 -2.21 -7.91 -28.03
C PRO A 182 -1.12 -8.96 -27.83
N PRO A 183 -1.17 -9.75 -26.73
CA PRO A 183 -0.28 -10.88 -26.51
C PRO A 183 -0.27 -11.87 -27.67
N THR A 184 0.92 -12.36 -28.02
CA THR A 184 1.14 -13.37 -29.07
C THR A 184 1.58 -14.73 -28.51
N SER A 185 1.71 -14.83 -27.18
CA SER A 185 2.10 -16.07 -26.51
C SER A 185 1.52 -16.18 -25.11
N ASN A 186 1.48 -17.41 -24.58
CA ASN A 186 1.08 -17.69 -23.20
C ASN A 186 1.86 -16.87 -22.17
N LYS A 187 3.17 -16.68 -22.39
CA LYS A 187 4.02 -15.89 -21.50
C LYS A 187 3.65 -14.41 -21.53
N GLU A 188 3.37 -13.86 -22.71
CA GLU A 188 2.91 -12.47 -22.85
C GLU A 188 1.53 -12.27 -22.23
N THR A 189 0.61 -13.22 -22.37
CA THR A 189 -0.70 -13.13 -21.72
C THR A 189 -0.57 -13.17 -20.20
N GLN A 190 0.31 -14.03 -19.65
CA GLN A 190 0.60 -14.04 -18.22
C GLN A 190 1.23 -12.73 -17.74
N ALA A 191 2.15 -12.16 -18.52
CA ALA A 191 2.76 -10.87 -18.21
C ALA A 191 1.71 -9.74 -18.21
N PHE A 192 0.82 -9.71 -19.21
CA PHE A 192 -0.29 -8.77 -19.27
C PHE A 192 -1.22 -8.92 -18.06
N LEU A 193 -1.68 -10.14 -17.76
CA LEU A 193 -2.52 -10.45 -16.60
C LEU A 193 -1.85 -10.07 -15.27
N GLY A 194 -0.54 -10.29 -15.15
CA GLY A 194 0.25 -9.89 -13.99
C GLY A 194 0.32 -8.36 -13.82
N ALA A 195 0.51 -7.63 -14.92
CA ALA A 195 0.59 -6.17 -14.91
C ALA A 195 -0.74 -5.51 -14.52
N ILE A 196 -1.86 -6.03 -15.00
CA ILE A 196 -3.20 -5.51 -14.66
C ILE A 196 -3.73 -6.07 -13.34
N GLY A 197 -3.25 -7.24 -12.90
CA GLY A 197 -3.82 -7.98 -11.76
C GLY A 197 -3.71 -7.24 -10.44
N PHE A 198 -2.68 -6.40 -10.27
CA PHE A 198 -2.54 -5.51 -9.11
C PHE A 198 -3.67 -4.45 -9.06
N TRP A 199 -4.17 -4.02 -10.20
CA TRP A 199 -5.17 -2.95 -10.34
C TRP A 199 -6.61 -3.45 -10.43
N ARG A 200 -6.84 -4.76 -10.34
CA ARG A 200 -8.17 -5.38 -10.52
C ARG A 200 -9.27 -4.73 -9.67
N MET A 201 -8.93 -4.27 -8.46
CA MET A 201 -9.88 -3.65 -7.54
C MET A 201 -10.53 -2.36 -8.07
N HIS A 202 -9.89 -1.71 -9.05
CA HIS A 202 -10.39 -0.49 -9.70
C HIS A 202 -11.25 -0.76 -10.95
N ILE A 203 -11.34 -2.03 -11.39
CA ILE A 203 -12.01 -2.44 -12.63
C ILE A 203 -13.26 -3.25 -12.24
N PRO A 204 -14.47 -2.72 -12.45
CA PRO A 204 -15.71 -3.46 -12.21
C PRO A 204 -15.75 -4.75 -13.04
N GLU A 205 -16.26 -5.83 -12.44
CA GLU A 205 -16.45 -7.12 -13.11
C GLU A 205 -15.18 -7.72 -13.74
N TYR A 206 -14.00 -7.29 -13.27
CA TYR A 206 -12.69 -7.66 -13.80
C TYR A 206 -12.60 -9.16 -14.13
N SER A 207 -13.02 -10.01 -13.18
CA SER A 207 -12.94 -11.47 -13.32
C SER A 207 -13.74 -12.05 -14.49
N GLN A 208 -14.86 -11.46 -14.86
CA GLN A 208 -15.66 -11.88 -16.02
C GLN A 208 -14.93 -11.54 -17.31
N ILE A 209 -14.39 -10.32 -17.36
CA ILE A 209 -13.73 -9.76 -18.54
C ILE A 209 -12.46 -10.55 -18.86
N VAL A 210 -11.61 -10.82 -17.86
CA VAL A 210 -10.32 -11.50 -18.11
C VAL A 210 -10.41 -13.03 -18.19
N SER A 211 -11.58 -13.63 -18.00
CA SER A 211 -11.74 -15.09 -18.03
C SER A 211 -11.21 -15.73 -19.32
N PRO A 212 -11.51 -15.22 -20.54
CA PRO A 212 -10.97 -15.77 -21.77
C PRO A 212 -9.43 -15.72 -21.85
N LEU A 213 -8.81 -14.75 -21.17
CA LEU A 213 -7.35 -14.60 -21.11
C LEU A 213 -6.71 -15.62 -20.15
N TYR A 214 -7.35 -15.92 -19.02
CA TYR A 214 -6.86 -16.98 -18.13
C TYR A 214 -6.92 -18.36 -18.79
N LEU A 215 -7.96 -18.63 -19.59
CA LEU A 215 -8.12 -19.91 -20.29
C LEU A 215 -6.96 -20.23 -21.22
N VAL A 216 -6.42 -19.24 -21.93
CA VAL A 216 -5.27 -19.47 -22.82
C VAL A 216 -3.99 -19.77 -22.03
N THR A 217 -3.82 -19.18 -20.84
CA THR A 217 -2.62 -19.39 -20.01
C THR A 217 -2.52 -20.75 -19.32
N LEU A 218 -3.54 -21.59 -19.43
CA LEU A 218 -3.55 -22.92 -18.80
C LEU A 218 -2.57 -23.85 -19.52
N LYS A 219 -1.68 -24.50 -18.76
CA LYS A 219 -0.59 -25.37 -19.27
C LYS A 219 -1.01 -26.49 -20.23
N LYS A 220 -2.30 -26.84 -20.27
CA LYS A 220 -2.85 -27.92 -21.10
C LYS A 220 -3.38 -27.44 -22.46
N ASN A 221 -3.39 -26.13 -22.71
CA ASN A 221 -3.98 -25.55 -23.89
C ASN A 221 -2.89 -25.04 -24.84
N ASP A 222 -3.07 -25.28 -26.14
CA ASP A 222 -2.33 -24.57 -27.16
C ASP A 222 -2.72 -23.09 -27.13
N PHE A 223 -1.76 -22.21 -27.38
CA PHE A 223 -2.03 -20.78 -27.38
C PHE A 223 -2.94 -20.44 -28.57
N HIS A 224 -4.13 -19.94 -28.27
CA HIS A 224 -5.10 -19.49 -29.26
C HIS A 224 -5.57 -18.08 -28.91
N TRP A 225 -5.42 -17.13 -29.84
CA TRP A 225 -5.87 -15.76 -29.67
C TRP A 225 -7.00 -15.47 -30.66
N GLY A 226 -8.24 -15.62 -30.19
CA GLY A 226 -9.44 -15.43 -30.99
C GLY A 226 -10.21 -14.14 -30.65
N PRO A 227 -11.43 -14.00 -31.21
CA PRO A 227 -12.28 -12.83 -30.97
C PRO A 227 -12.57 -12.59 -29.48
N GLU A 228 -12.80 -13.64 -28.70
CA GLU A 228 -13.08 -13.51 -27.25
C GLU A 228 -11.89 -12.95 -26.47
N GLN A 229 -10.67 -13.42 -26.76
CA GLN A 229 -9.45 -12.91 -26.12
C GLN A 229 -9.18 -11.46 -26.54
N GLN A 230 -9.37 -11.16 -27.84
CA GLN A 230 -9.19 -9.81 -28.35
C GLN A 230 -10.20 -8.83 -27.75
N GLN A 231 -11.46 -9.25 -27.58
CA GLN A 231 -12.49 -8.46 -26.93
C GLN A 231 -12.16 -8.22 -25.45
N ALA A 232 -11.79 -9.27 -24.71
CA ALA A 232 -11.38 -9.15 -23.31
C ALA A 232 -10.18 -8.20 -23.14
N PHE A 233 -9.19 -8.31 -24.02
CA PHE A 233 -8.01 -7.43 -24.03
C PHE A 233 -8.38 -5.97 -24.29
N ALA A 234 -9.21 -5.70 -25.31
CA ALA A 234 -9.68 -4.36 -25.64
C ALA A 234 -10.52 -3.76 -24.50
N GLN A 235 -11.42 -4.56 -23.91
CA GLN A 235 -12.29 -4.13 -22.81
C GLN A 235 -11.46 -3.72 -21.58
N ILE A 236 -10.48 -4.52 -21.16
CA ILE A 236 -9.60 -4.13 -20.04
C ILE A 236 -8.84 -2.84 -20.31
N LYS A 237 -8.34 -2.65 -21.54
CA LYS A 237 -7.65 -1.41 -21.92
C LYS A 237 -8.56 -0.20 -21.89
N GLN A 238 -9.86 -0.37 -22.14
CA GLN A 238 -10.86 0.69 -22.00
C GLN A 238 -11.25 0.92 -20.54
N ASP A 239 -11.45 -0.14 -19.75
CA ASP A 239 -11.93 -0.01 -18.37
C ASP A 239 -10.85 0.58 -17.46
N ILE A 240 -9.57 0.31 -17.75
CA ILE A 240 -8.48 0.89 -16.97
C ILE A 240 -8.35 2.42 -17.15
N THR A 241 -8.83 2.99 -18.25
CA THR A 241 -8.88 4.46 -18.41
C THR A 241 -10.03 5.08 -17.63
N HIS A 242 -11.04 4.28 -17.27
CA HIS A 242 -12.20 4.67 -16.47
C HIS A 242 -12.16 4.03 -15.07
N ALA A 243 -10.96 3.64 -14.62
CA ALA A 243 -10.72 2.99 -13.36
C ALA A 243 -11.32 3.79 -12.19
N VAL A 244 -12.08 3.11 -11.34
CA VAL A 244 -12.79 3.74 -10.23
C VAL A 244 -11.79 4.14 -9.15
N ALA A 245 -11.82 5.42 -8.73
CA ALA A 245 -11.09 5.86 -7.55
C ALA A 245 -11.68 5.22 -6.29
N LEU A 246 -10.84 4.60 -5.46
CA LEU A 246 -11.27 3.89 -4.27
C LEU A 246 -11.02 4.71 -3.01
N GLY A 247 -12.04 4.87 -2.17
CA GLY A 247 -11.92 5.62 -0.91
C GLY A 247 -11.61 4.73 0.29
N PRO A 248 -11.27 5.34 1.45
CA PRO A 248 -11.14 4.59 2.69
C PRO A 248 -12.53 4.12 3.14
N VAL A 249 -12.56 2.98 3.85
CA VAL A 249 -13.79 2.49 4.48
C VAL A 249 -14.25 3.52 5.50
N LYS A 250 -15.43 4.11 5.30
CA LYS A 250 -16.07 5.00 6.27
C LYS A 250 -16.87 4.18 7.27
N THR A 251 -16.85 4.57 8.54
CA THR A 251 -17.69 3.96 9.58
C THR A 251 -18.60 5.03 10.17
N GLY A 252 -19.87 4.71 10.37
CA GLY A 252 -20.83 5.59 11.01
C GLY A 252 -22.24 5.02 10.91
N PRO A 253 -23.15 5.42 11.81
CA PRO A 253 -24.51 4.88 11.84
C PRO A 253 -25.29 5.12 10.54
N GLU A 254 -24.91 6.14 9.76
CA GLU A 254 -25.59 6.50 8.52
C GLU A 254 -24.85 6.03 7.24
N VAL A 255 -23.70 5.37 7.38
CA VAL A 255 -22.97 4.80 6.24
C VAL A 255 -23.60 3.47 5.85
N LYS A 256 -24.07 3.36 4.61
CA LYS A 256 -24.64 2.13 4.07
C LYS A 256 -23.63 1.40 3.20
N ASN A 257 -23.26 0.19 3.59
CA ASN A 257 -22.49 -0.73 2.76
C ASN A 257 -23.43 -1.37 1.73
N MET A 258 -23.05 -1.33 0.46
CA MET A 258 -23.79 -1.92 -0.66
C MET A 258 -22.88 -2.94 -1.34
N LEU A 259 -23.32 -4.19 -1.36
CA LEU A 259 -22.65 -5.26 -2.08
C LEU A 259 -23.39 -5.49 -3.39
N TYR A 260 -22.73 -5.26 -4.51
CA TYR A 260 -23.23 -5.65 -5.82
C TYR A 260 -22.59 -6.97 -6.19
N SER A 261 -23.40 -7.96 -6.53
CA SER A 261 -22.94 -9.25 -7.05
C SER A 261 -23.46 -9.44 -8.46
N ALA A 262 -22.60 -9.85 -9.37
CA ALA A 262 -22.98 -10.29 -10.71
C ALA A 262 -22.54 -11.75 -10.90
N ALA A 263 -23.43 -12.54 -11.49
CA ALA A 263 -23.13 -13.90 -11.91
C ALA A 263 -23.16 -13.94 -13.43
N GLY A 264 -22.09 -14.46 -14.03
CA GLY A 264 -21.95 -14.63 -15.47
C GLY A 264 -21.51 -16.06 -15.79
N ASN A 265 -21.44 -16.37 -17.08
CA ASN A 265 -21.00 -17.69 -17.56
C ASN A 265 -19.59 -18.06 -17.06
N ASN A 266 -18.78 -17.08 -16.66
CA ASN A 266 -17.40 -17.25 -16.22
C ASN A 266 -17.23 -17.19 -14.68
N GLY A 267 -18.32 -17.16 -13.92
CA GLY A 267 -18.30 -17.23 -12.45
C GLY A 267 -19.05 -16.09 -11.77
N LEU A 268 -18.65 -15.78 -10.54
CA LEU A 268 -19.28 -14.76 -9.69
C LEU A 268 -18.29 -13.61 -9.45
N SER A 269 -18.73 -12.38 -9.68
CA SER A 269 -18.01 -11.15 -9.32
C SER A 269 -18.81 -10.38 -8.29
N TRP A 270 -18.12 -9.62 -7.44
CA TRP A 270 -18.78 -8.69 -6.54
C TRP A 270 -17.93 -7.45 -6.28
N SER A 271 -18.61 -6.33 -6.03
CA SER A 271 -17.99 -5.07 -5.65
C SER A 271 -18.68 -4.49 -4.42
N LEU A 272 -17.88 -3.91 -3.53
CA LEU A 272 -18.32 -3.27 -2.29
C LEU A 272 -18.25 -1.75 -2.45
N TRP A 273 -19.39 -1.12 -2.20
CA TRP A 273 -19.57 0.32 -2.30
C TRP A 273 -20.13 0.87 -0.99
N GLN A 274 -19.84 2.15 -0.73
CA GLN A 274 -20.39 2.85 0.41
C GLN A 274 -21.20 4.06 -0.05
N LYS A 275 -22.44 4.14 0.45
CA LYS A 275 -23.29 5.32 0.33
C LYS A 275 -23.26 6.09 1.64
N VAL A 276 -22.88 7.36 1.56
CA VAL A 276 -22.96 8.32 2.67
C VAL A 276 -24.19 9.22 2.49
N PRO A 277 -24.75 9.81 3.57
CA PRO A 277 -25.94 10.66 3.50
C PRO A 277 -25.77 11.88 2.61
N VAL A 278 -24.57 12.47 2.62
CA VAL A 278 -24.20 13.63 1.82
C VAL A 278 -22.90 13.29 1.09
N GLY A 279 -22.99 13.08 -0.21
CA GLY A 279 -21.84 12.80 -1.09
C GLY A 279 -22.09 11.66 -2.09
N PRO A 280 -21.15 11.47 -3.03
CA PRO A 280 -21.25 10.41 -4.03
C PRO A 280 -21.05 9.03 -3.39
N THR A 281 -21.64 8.00 -3.99
CA THR A 281 -21.34 6.61 -3.68
C THR A 281 -19.87 6.35 -4.02
N THR A 282 -19.11 5.81 -3.07
CA THR A 282 -17.66 5.58 -3.24
C THR A 282 -17.37 4.08 -3.31
N GLY A 283 -16.56 3.65 -4.26
CA GLY A 283 -16.06 2.27 -4.32
C GLY A 283 -15.02 2.02 -3.24
N ILE A 284 -15.08 0.87 -2.59
CA ILE A 284 -14.17 0.50 -1.49
C ILE A 284 -13.29 -0.70 -1.87
N LEU A 285 -13.87 -1.71 -2.53
CA LEU A 285 -13.17 -2.94 -2.88
C LEU A 285 -13.89 -3.68 -4.02
N GLU A 286 -13.13 -4.30 -4.92
CA GLU A 286 -13.61 -5.34 -5.84
C GLU A 286 -12.74 -6.60 -5.61
N LEU A 287 -13.40 -7.74 -5.42
CA LEU A 287 -12.74 -9.03 -5.16
C LEU A 287 -13.46 -10.17 -5.86
N LYS A 288 -12.67 -11.19 -6.22
CA LYS A 288 -13.15 -12.48 -6.70
C LYS A 288 -13.39 -13.43 -5.52
N LEU A 289 -14.52 -14.13 -5.50
CA LEU A 289 -14.60 -15.45 -4.86
C LEU A 289 -13.95 -16.45 -5.82
N GLN A 290 -12.67 -16.78 -5.61
CA GLN A 290 -12.15 -18.00 -6.24
C GLN A 290 -12.86 -19.16 -5.55
N ARG A 291 -13.64 -19.91 -6.34
CA ARG A 291 -14.27 -21.20 -6.01
C ARG A 291 -13.63 -21.79 -4.74
N VAL A 292 -14.30 -21.67 -3.59
CA VAL A 292 -14.03 -22.53 -2.46
C VAL A 292 -14.17 -23.93 -3.05
N ARG A 293 -13.05 -24.66 -3.18
CA ARG A 293 -13.15 -26.10 -3.38
C ARG A 293 -13.86 -26.61 -2.14
N SER A 294 -15.17 -26.81 -2.24
CA SER A 294 -15.89 -27.66 -1.30
C SER A 294 -15.41 -29.08 -1.53
N GLN A 295 -14.22 -29.37 -1.02
CA GLN A 295 -13.85 -30.73 -0.70
C GLN A 295 -14.20 -30.92 0.78
N ILE A 296 -15.17 -31.80 1.04
CA ILE A 296 -15.45 -32.47 2.33
C ILE A 296 -16.24 -31.56 3.30
N TYR A 297 -17.52 -31.83 3.60
CA TYR A 297 -18.02 -33.08 4.17
C TYR A 297 -19.11 -33.76 3.34
N SER A 298 -18.81 -35.01 2.95
CA SER A 298 -19.77 -36.10 3.09
C SER A 298 -20.30 -36.12 4.52
N ASN A 299 -21.61 -35.97 4.71
CA ASN A 299 -22.40 -36.89 5.53
C ASN A 299 -23.88 -36.50 5.59
N ARG A 300 -24.70 -37.49 5.15
CA ARG A 300 -26.15 -37.67 5.24
C ARG A 300 -26.97 -37.16 4.06
#